data_AF-A0A7W7HL76-F1
#
_entry.id   AF-A0A7W7HL76-F1
#
_cell.length_a   1.000
_cell.length_b   1.000
_cell.length_c   1.000
_cell.angle_alpha   90.00
_cell.angle_beta   90.00
_cell.angle_gamma   90.00
#
_symmetry.space_group_name_H-M   'P 1'
#
loop_
_entity.id
_entity.type
_entity.pdbx_description
1 polymer ?
#
loop_
_entity_poly.entity_id
_entity_poly.type
_entity_poly.pdbx_seq_one_letter_code
_entity_poly.pdbx_strand_id
1 'polypeptide(L)'
;MALTGDGADTSFFGSRPLETPATAGVFACLAALTAEPFAGRVHLVSKAGPKVAANTRAWLAHHRFFERTGIAETNLHFVRERRDKAPVCHRLGITHFVDDRLDVLAYLDTVEHRYLFTGGTPSRGPDAHMPGWATAIATWTELASEIQAPTPN
;
A
#
# COMPACT_ATOMS: atom_id res chain seq x y z
N MET A 1 -19.43 26.04 6.00
CA MET A 1 -19.07 24.60 6.04
C MET A 1 -18.98 24.12 4.59
N ALA A 2 -17.78 24.15 4.01
CA ALA A 2 -17.55 23.76 2.63
C ALA A 2 -16.91 22.37 2.64
N LEU A 3 -17.62 21.38 2.11
CA LEU A 3 -17.06 20.09 1.72
C LEU A 3 -16.23 20.33 0.46
N THR A 4 -14.96 20.64 0.62
CA THR A 4 -14.01 20.61 -0.50
C THR A 4 -13.84 19.15 -0.91
N GLY A 5 -14.41 18.81 -2.06
CA GLY A 5 -14.24 17.53 -2.71
C GLY A 5 -12.75 17.20 -2.84
N ASP A 6 -12.39 16.01 -2.35
CA ASP A 6 -11.04 15.46 -2.30
C ASP A 6 -10.58 15.07 -3.72
N GLY A 7 -10.35 16.11 -4.53
CA GLY A 7 -9.91 16.06 -5.91
C GLY A 7 -8.41 15.85 -6.01
N ALA A 8 -8.01 14.59 -5.99
CA ALA A 8 -6.88 14.08 -6.75
C ALA A 8 -7.14 12.58 -6.92
N ASP A 9 -7.82 12.23 -8.01
CA ASP A 9 -7.86 10.85 -8.49
C ASP A 9 -6.42 10.48 -8.83
N THR A 10 -5.85 9.53 -8.08
CA THR A 10 -4.64 8.85 -8.50
C THR A 10 -5.01 8.05 -9.74
N SER A 11 -4.79 8.62 -10.92
CA SER A 11 -4.91 7.92 -12.20
C SER A 11 -3.73 6.96 -12.34
N PHE A 12 -3.74 5.90 -11.54
CA PHE A 12 -2.78 4.79 -11.60
C PHE A 12 -2.74 4.13 -12.99
N PHE A 13 -3.81 4.32 -13.76
CA PHE A 13 -3.96 3.81 -15.10
C PHE A 13 -4.17 4.96 -16.09
N GLY A 14 -3.16 5.21 -16.92
CA GLY A 14 -3.29 6.05 -18.11
C GLY A 14 -4.11 5.36 -19.20
N SER A 15 -3.87 5.70 -20.48
CA SER A 15 -4.57 5.08 -21.62
C SER A 15 -4.25 3.58 -21.80
N ARG A 16 -3.14 3.11 -21.22
CA ARG A 16 -2.68 1.71 -21.28
C ARG A 16 -2.46 1.15 -19.87
N PRO A 17 -3.54 0.86 -19.12
CA PRO A 17 -3.47 0.42 -17.73
C PRO A 17 -2.47 -0.72 -17.49
N LEU A 18 -2.42 -1.69 -18.39
CA LEU A 18 -1.65 -2.93 -18.23
C LEU A 18 -0.14 -2.72 -18.37
N GLU A 19 0.27 -1.68 -19.10
CA GLU A 19 1.68 -1.35 -19.36
C GLU A 19 2.32 -0.54 -18.23
N THR A 20 1.54 -0.08 -17.23
CA THR A 20 2.10 0.61 -16.05
C THR A 20 3.13 -0.31 -15.38
N PRO A 21 4.41 0.08 -15.27
CA PRO A 21 5.42 -0.77 -14.65
C PRO A 21 5.20 -0.87 -13.14
N ALA A 22 5.55 -2.01 -12.57
CA ALA A 22 5.62 -2.15 -11.12
C ALA A 22 6.79 -1.31 -10.57
N THR A 23 6.61 -0.74 -9.37
CA THR A 23 7.70 -0.05 -8.67
C THR A 23 8.88 -1.00 -8.47
N ALA A 24 10.11 -0.49 -8.66
CA ALA A 24 11.32 -1.31 -8.53
C ALA A 24 11.37 -2.04 -7.18
N GLY A 25 11.67 -3.35 -7.23
CA GLY A 25 11.82 -4.20 -6.04
C GLY A 25 10.52 -4.66 -5.36
N VAL A 26 9.35 -4.14 -5.74
CA VAL A 26 8.09 -4.41 -5.02
C VAL A 26 7.76 -5.91 -4.96
N PHE A 27 7.86 -6.63 -6.08
CA PHE A 27 7.48 -8.04 -6.11
C PHE A 27 8.43 -8.92 -5.29
N ALA A 28 9.74 -8.65 -5.34
CA ALA A 28 10.72 -9.39 -4.55
C ALA A 28 10.54 -9.13 -3.05
N CYS A 29 10.29 -7.87 -2.66
CA CYS A 29 10.00 -7.50 -1.28
C CYS A 29 8.72 -8.17 -0.78
N LEU A 30 7.60 -8.06 -1.53
CA LEU A 30 6.35 -8.68 -1.14
C LEU A 30 6.46 -10.20 -1.09
N ALA A 31 7.20 -10.84 -2.00
CA ALA A 31 7.47 -12.28 -1.94
C ALA A 31 8.20 -12.68 -0.66
N ALA A 32 9.26 -11.94 -0.30
CA ALA A 32 10.01 -12.18 0.91
C ALA A 32 9.12 -12.02 2.15
N LEU A 33 8.41 -10.88 2.28
CA LEU A 33 7.53 -10.58 3.41
C LEU A 33 6.35 -11.56 3.53
N THR A 34 5.81 -12.02 2.38
CA THR A 34 4.74 -13.02 2.37
C THR A 34 5.24 -14.38 2.85
N ALA A 35 6.47 -14.77 2.52
CA ALA A 35 7.08 -15.97 3.08
C ALA A 35 7.35 -15.79 4.58
N GLU A 36 8.13 -14.77 4.93
CA GLU A 36 8.53 -14.44 6.31
C GLU A 36 8.72 -12.92 6.46
N PRO A 37 8.27 -12.28 7.56
CA PRO A 37 7.75 -12.89 8.79
C PRO A 37 6.23 -13.09 8.80
N PHE A 38 5.51 -12.74 7.72
CA PHE A 38 4.04 -12.70 7.79
C PHE A 38 3.34 -14.03 7.46
N ALA A 39 4.06 -15.03 6.95
CA ALA A 39 3.55 -16.38 6.70
C ALA A 39 2.20 -16.39 5.95
N GLY A 40 2.15 -15.72 4.80
CA GLY A 40 0.97 -15.63 3.92
C GLY A 40 -0.03 -14.54 4.29
N ARG A 41 0.12 -13.86 5.44
CA ARG A 41 -0.81 -12.83 5.94
C ARG A 41 -0.53 -11.44 5.37
N VAL A 42 -0.27 -11.37 4.08
CA VAL A 42 -0.07 -10.12 3.34
C VAL A 42 -1.31 -9.85 2.49
N HIS A 43 -1.80 -8.61 2.55
CA HIS A 43 -3.07 -8.20 1.95
C HIS A 43 -2.91 -6.94 1.11
N LEU A 44 -3.67 -6.86 0.02
CA LEU A 44 -3.76 -5.66 -0.81
C LEU A 44 -5.10 -4.98 -0.54
N VAL A 45 -5.08 -3.78 0.03
CA VAL A 45 -6.30 -3.00 0.34
C VAL A 45 -6.30 -1.71 -0.49
N SER A 46 -7.19 -1.64 -1.48
CA SER A 46 -7.21 -0.55 -2.47
C SER A 46 -8.55 0.18 -2.52
N LYS A 47 -8.51 1.52 -2.56
CA LYS A 47 -9.70 2.35 -2.81
C LYS A 47 -9.97 2.34 -4.31
N ALA A 48 -11.10 1.79 -4.74
CA ALA A 48 -11.42 1.69 -6.16
C ALA A 48 -12.92 1.76 -6.49
N GLY A 49 -13.24 2.52 -7.54
CA GLY A 49 -14.49 2.38 -8.29
C GLY A 49 -14.53 1.06 -9.08
N PRO A 50 -15.69 0.61 -9.60
CA PRO A 50 -15.79 -0.69 -10.27
C PRO A 50 -14.84 -0.83 -11.48
N LYS A 51 -14.72 0.24 -12.29
CA LYS A 51 -13.80 0.30 -13.43
C LYS A 51 -12.33 0.19 -13.00
N VAL A 52 -11.94 0.93 -11.96
CA VAL A 52 -10.57 0.90 -11.43
C VAL A 52 -10.27 -0.47 -10.84
N ALA A 53 -11.20 -1.07 -10.09
CA ALA A 53 -11.03 -2.41 -9.53
C ALA A 53 -10.85 -3.48 -10.63
N ALA A 54 -11.62 -3.39 -11.72
CA ALA A 54 -11.45 -4.28 -12.87
C ALA A 54 -10.06 -4.12 -13.53
N ASN A 55 -9.62 -2.88 -13.74
CA ASN A 55 -8.28 -2.60 -14.27
C ASN A 55 -7.17 -3.09 -13.34
N THR A 56 -7.32 -2.90 -12.01
CA THR A 56 -6.38 -3.42 -11.01
C THR A 56 -6.29 -4.94 -11.09
N ARG A 57 -7.42 -5.66 -11.14
CA ARG A 57 -7.41 -7.13 -11.29
C ARG A 57 -6.72 -7.55 -12.58
N ALA A 58 -7.02 -6.90 -13.70
CA ALA A 58 -6.40 -7.20 -14.98
C ALA A 58 -4.88 -6.94 -14.97
N TRP A 59 -4.44 -5.85 -14.34
CA TRP A 59 -3.02 -5.55 -14.16
C TRP A 59 -2.32 -6.60 -13.29
N LEU A 60 -2.90 -6.95 -12.14
CA LEU A 60 -2.34 -7.98 -11.24
C LEU A 60 -2.20 -9.34 -11.96
N ALA A 61 -3.21 -9.72 -12.74
CA ALA A 61 -3.16 -10.94 -13.55
C ALA A 61 -2.08 -10.86 -14.65
N HIS A 62 -2.03 -9.75 -15.39
CA HIS A 62 -1.06 -9.53 -16.47
C HIS A 62 0.40 -9.63 -15.96
N HIS A 63 0.67 -9.07 -14.78
CA HIS A 63 2.00 -9.08 -14.15
C HIS A 63 2.29 -10.35 -13.34
N ARG A 64 1.39 -11.34 -13.34
CA ARG A 64 1.47 -12.58 -12.55
C ARG A 64 1.72 -12.28 -11.06
N PHE A 65 1.06 -11.25 -10.54
CA PHE A 65 1.32 -10.68 -9.22
C PHE A 65 1.22 -11.74 -8.12
N PHE A 66 0.11 -12.47 -8.06
CA PHE A 66 -0.17 -13.43 -6.99
C PHE A 66 0.83 -14.60 -7.00
N GLU A 67 1.19 -15.11 -8.19
CA GLU A 67 2.22 -16.14 -8.34
C GLU A 67 3.60 -15.65 -7.88
N ARG A 68 3.98 -14.43 -8.29
CA ARG A 68 5.31 -13.89 -8.00
C ARG A 68 5.50 -13.46 -6.55
N THR A 69 4.42 -13.10 -5.86
CA THR A 69 4.45 -12.61 -4.48
C THR A 69 4.00 -13.63 -3.46
N GLY A 70 3.33 -14.72 -3.87
CA GLY A 70 2.71 -15.68 -2.96
C GLY A 70 1.46 -15.16 -2.25
N ILE A 71 1.05 -13.91 -2.49
CA ILE A 71 -0.16 -13.34 -1.90
C ILE A 71 -1.38 -14.06 -2.49
N ALA A 72 -2.31 -14.51 -1.64
CA ALA A 72 -3.54 -15.14 -2.11
C ALA A 72 -4.45 -14.14 -2.82
N GLU A 73 -5.11 -14.54 -3.91
CA GLU A 73 -6.08 -13.69 -4.61
C GLU A 73 -7.23 -13.21 -3.70
N THR A 74 -7.61 -14.04 -2.73
CA THR A 74 -8.61 -13.72 -1.69
C THR A 74 -8.16 -12.62 -0.74
N ASN A 75 -6.88 -12.27 -0.74
CA ASN A 75 -6.32 -11.19 0.08
C ASN A 75 -6.37 -9.82 -0.63
N LEU A 76 -7.01 -9.72 -1.79
CA LEU A 76 -7.31 -8.46 -2.47
C LEU A 76 -8.66 -7.89 -2.00
N HIS A 77 -8.62 -6.76 -1.30
CA HIS A 77 -9.77 -6.06 -0.77
C HIS A 77 -9.95 -4.71 -1.48
N PHE A 78 -11.16 -4.44 -1.97
CA PHE A 78 -11.51 -3.13 -2.51
C PHE A 78 -12.46 -2.40 -1.57
N VAL A 79 -12.17 -1.12 -1.33
CA VAL A 79 -13.00 -0.22 -0.54
C VAL A 79 -13.45 0.98 -1.38
N ARG A 80 -14.50 1.68 -0.94
CA ARG A 80 -15.03 2.84 -1.68
C ARG A 80 -14.34 4.13 -1.29
N GLU A 81 -14.07 4.31 -0.01
CA GLU A 81 -13.41 5.49 0.53
C GLU A 81 -12.06 5.14 1.16
N ARG A 82 -11.15 6.12 1.26
CA ARG A 82 -9.82 5.91 1.86
C ARG A 82 -9.92 5.50 3.33
N ARG A 83 -10.82 6.11 4.09
CA ARG A 83 -11.09 5.79 5.49
C ARG A 83 -11.57 4.35 5.71
N ASP A 84 -12.23 3.76 4.72
CA ASP A 84 -12.77 2.41 4.81
C ASP A 84 -11.67 1.33 4.83
N LYS A 85 -10.41 1.70 4.58
CA LYS A 85 -9.28 0.81 4.82
C LYS A 85 -9.14 0.46 6.31
N ALA A 86 -9.45 1.39 7.22
CA ALA A 86 -9.32 1.21 8.67
C ALA A 86 -10.14 0.01 9.22
N PRO A 87 -11.47 -0.10 8.97
CA PRO A 87 -12.23 -1.26 9.42
C PRO A 87 -11.78 -2.58 8.77
N VAL A 88 -11.22 -2.55 7.55
CA VAL A 88 -10.61 -3.74 6.93
C VAL A 88 -9.34 -4.15 7.68
N CYS A 89 -8.45 -3.20 7.96
CA CYS A 89 -7.21 -3.44 8.71
C CYS A 89 -7.51 -3.98 10.11
N HIS A 90 -8.47 -3.39 10.82
CA HIS A 90 -8.90 -3.85 12.14
C HIS A 90 -9.42 -5.29 12.09
N ARG A 91 -10.34 -5.61 11.15
CA ARG A 91 -10.91 -6.96 11.01
C ARG A 91 -9.86 -8.03 10.69
N LEU A 92 -8.84 -7.68 9.92
CA LEU A 92 -7.77 -8.59 9.51
C LEU A 92 -6.60 -8.65 10.50
N GLY A 93 -6.56 -7.77 11.51
CA GLY A 93 -5.44 -7.67 12.45
C GLY A 93 -4.15 -7.18 11.78
N ILE A 94 -4.24 -6.24 10.84
CA ILE A 94 -3.08 -5.70 10.14
C ILE A 94 -2.20 -4.89 11.10
N THR A 95 -0.93 -5.27 11.21
CA THR A 95 0.07 -4.60 12.07
C THR A 95 0.95 -3.62 11.29
N HIS A 96 1.17 -3.86 10.00
CA HIS A 96 2.02 -3.06 9.11
C HIS A 96 1.21 -2.61 7.90
N PHE A 97 1.20 -1.31 7.59
CA PHE A 97 0.52 -0.78 6.42
C PHE A 97 1.40 0.22 5.67
N VAL A 98 1.46 0.08 4.35
CA VAL A 98 2.23 0.93 3.44
C VAL A 98 1.27 1.67 2.52
N ASP A 99 1.37 2.99 2.45
CA ASP A 99 0.61 3.84 1.53
C ASP A 99 1.46 5.05 1.14
N ASP A 100 1.25 5.60 -0.05
CA ASP A 100 1.95 6.82 -0.50
C ASP A 100 1.27 8.11 -0.01
N ARG A 101 0.15 7.99 0.72
CA ARG A 101 -0.59 9.12 1.24
C ARG A 101 -0.71 9.13 2.77
N LEU A 102 -0.27 10.24 3.35
CA LEU A 102 -0.35 10.44 4.79
C LEU A 102 -1.79 10.54 5.32
N ASP A 103 -2.72 11.06 4.52
CA ASP A 103 -4.14 11.15 4.90
C ASP A 103 -4.80 9.77 5.03
N VAL A 104 -4.42 8.81 4.19
CA VAL A 104 -4.84 7.41 4.31
C VAL A 104 -4.31 6.81 5.61
N LEU A 105 -3.01 6.96 5.86
CA LEU A 105 -2.38 6.40 7.05
C LEU A 105 -2.95 7.00 8.35
N ALA A 106 -3.39 8.25 8.32
CA ALA A 106 -4.01 8.90 9.48
C ALA A 106 -5.32 8.21 9.93
N TYR A 107 -6.02 7.50 9.04
CA TYR A 107 -7.21 6.72 9.40
C TYR A 107 -6.89 5.37 10.05
N LEU A 108 -5.66 4.88 9.95
CA LEU A 108 -5.27 3.53 10.35
C LEU A 108 -4.81 3.49 11.81
N ASP A 109 -5.55 4.13 12.71
CA ASP A 109 -5.16 4.32 14.11
C ASP A 109 -4.88 3.03 14.90
N THR A 110 -5.43 1.89 14.47
CA THR A 110 -5.18 0.56 15.04
C THR A 110 -3.96 -0.15 14.46
N VAL A 111 -3.37 0.34 13.38
CA VAL A 111 -2.16 -0.23 12.77
C VAL A 111 -0.94 0.37 13.47
N GLU A 112 -0.08 -0.49 14.01
CA GLU A 112 1.11 -0.09 14.77
C GLU A 112 2.18 0.55 13.88
N HIS A 113 2.50 -0.09 12.75
CA HIS A 113 3.55 0.37 11.84
C HIS A 113 2.95 0.95 10.56
N ARG A 114 3.04 2.28 10.39
CA ARG A 114 2.48 3.01 9.24
C ARG A 114 3.60 3.61 8.42
N TYR A 115 3.79 3.06 7.22
CA TYR A 115 4.87 3.46 6.33
C TYR A 115 4.35 4.37 5.22
N LEU A 116 4.88 5.60 5.16
CA LEU A 116 4.68 6.50 4.04
C LEU A 116 5.68 6.17 2.94
N PHE A 117 5.21 5.61 1.83
CA PHE A 117 6.07 5.31 0.68
C PHE A 117 6.33 6.56 -0.16
N THR A 118 7.59 6.97 -0.27
CA THR A 118 7.99 8.20 -1.00
C THR A 118 8.66 7.93 -2.34
N GLY A 119 9.00 6.67 -2.64
CA GLY A 119 9.78 6.25 -3.83
C GLY A 119 9.09 6.34 -5.19
N GLY A 120 7.86 6.86 -5.26
CA GLY A 120 7.07 6.98 -6.49
C GLY A 120 6.44 8.36 -6.72
N THR A 121 6.55 9.27 -5.75
CA THR A 121 5.96 10.61 -5.82
C THR A 121 7.06 11.65 -6.07
N PRO A 122 6.83 12.70 -6.89
CA PRO A 122 7.69 13.88 -6.85
C PRO A 122 7.70 14.38 -5.41
N SER A 123 8.90 14.52 -4.87
CA SER A 123 9.24 14.94 -3.51
C SER A 123 8.14 15.75 -2.82
N ARG A 124 7.68 15.25 -1.67
CA ARG A 124 7.07 16.10 -0.63
C ARG A 124 8.00 17.32 -0.48
N GLY A 125 7.47 18.53 -0.58
CA GLY A 125 8.28 19.74 -0.35
C GLY A 125 9.02 19.64 0.99
N PRO A 126 10.20 20.27 1.12
CA PRO A 126 11.11 20.12 2.26
C PRO A 126 10.49 20.39 3.64
N ASP A 127 9.30 21.00 3.71
CA ASP A 127 8.66 21.49 4.94
C ASP A 127 7.56 20.59 5.52
N ALA A 128 7.24 19.47 4.88
CA ALA A 128 6.14 18.65 5.36
C ALA A 128 6.58 17.80 6.55
N HIS A 129 6.27 18.26 7.77
CA HIS A 129 6.54 17.54 9.01
C HIS A 129 5.98 16.11 8.95
N MET A 130 6.79 15.14 9.36
CA MET A 130 6.36 13.74 9.48
C MET A 130 5.73 13.57 10.87
N PRO A 131 4.48 13.09 10.97
CA PRO A 131 3.90 12.77 12.26
C PRO A 131 4.71 11.64 12.94
N GLY A 132 4.84 11.69 14.26
CA GLY A 132 5.60 10.69 15.03
C GLY A 132 5.04 9.26 14.96
N TRP A 133 3.83 9.07 14.42
CA TRP A 133 3.22 7.75 14.18
C TRP A 133 3.54 7.16 12.79
N ALA A 134 4.20 7.92 11.91
CA ALA A 134 4.52 7.50 10.54
C ALA A 134 6.04 7.37 10.33
N THR A 135 6.44 6.32 9.61
CA THR A 135 7.82 6.12 9.16
C THR A 135 7.88 6.34 7.65
N ALA A 136 8.76 7.21 7.16
CA ALA A 136 8.96 7.36 5.73
C ALA A 136 9.86 6.25 5.19
N ILE A 137 9.51 5.69 4.04
CA ILE A 137 10.28 4.68 3.34
C ILE A 137 10.38 5.05 1.86
N ALA A 138 11.59 5.17 1.34
CA ALA A 138 11.85 5.57 -0.04
C ALA A 138 11.90 4.37 -1.00
N THR A 139 12.21 3.17 -0.51
CA THR A 139 12.33 1.98 -1.36
C THR A 139 11.72 0.73 -0.73
N TRP A 140 11.30 -0.22 -1.56
CA TRP A 140 10.82 -1.52 -1.07
C TRP A 140 11.93 -2.34 -0.38
N THR A 141 13.19 -2.11 -0.74
CA THR A 141 14.35 -2.72 -0.07
C THR A 141 14.49 -2.19 1.35
N GLU A 142 14.37 -0.88 1.53
CA GLU A 142 14.39 -0.24 2.86
C GLU A 142 13.24 -0.73 3.73
N LEU A 143 12.03 -0.88 3.16
CA LEU A 143 10.89 -1.46 3.88
C LEU A 143 11.20 -2.86 4.40
N ALA A 144 11.77 -3.72 3.56
CA ALA A 144 12.11 -5.09 3.94
C ALA A 144 13.11 -5.11 5.09
N SER A 145 14.17 -4.30 5.00
CA SER A 145 15.18 -4.17 6.06
C SER A 145 14.58 -3.66 7.37
N GLU A 146 13.69 -2.68 7.31
CA GLU A 146 13.01 -2.13 8.50
C GLU A 146 12.15 -3.18 9.20
N ILE A 147 11.35 -3.95 8.45
CA ILE A 147 10.48 -4.99 9.01
C ILE A 147 11.28 -6.19 9.55
N GLN A 148 12.40 -6.52 8.91
CA GLN A 148 13.25 -7.65 9.29
C GLN A 148 14.31 -7.29 10.32
N ALA A 149 14.46 -6.01 10.66
CA ALA A 149 15.40 -5.59 11.69
C ALA A 149 15.03 -6.26 13.02
N PRO A 150 15.97 -6.90 13.71
CA PRO A 150 15.71 -7.43 15.04
C PRO A 150 15.30 -6.28 15.96
N THR A 151 14.18 -6.41 16.66
CA THR A 151 13.73 -5.42 17.64
C THR A 151 14.86 -5.20 18.64
N PRO A 152 15.32 -3.96 18.89
CA PRO A 152 16.30 -3.73 19.94
C PRO A 152 15.71 -4.18 21.28
N ASN A 153 16.48 -5.04 21.94
CA ASN A 153 16.16 -5.72 23.20
C ASN A 153 16.06 -4.73 24.38
#